data_AF-A0A963I206-F1
#
_entry.id   AF-A0A963I206-F1
#
_cell.length_a   1.000
_cell.length_b   1.000
_cell.length_c   1.000
_cell.angle_alpha   90.00
_cell.angle_beta   90.00
_cell.angle_gamma   90.00
#
_symmetry.space_group_name_H-M   'P 1'
#
loop_
_entity.id
_entity.type
_entity.pdbx_description
1 polymer ?
#
loop_
_entity_poly.entity_id
_entity_poly.type
_entity_poly.pdbx_seq_one_letter_code
_entity_poly.pdbx_strand_id
1 'polypeptide(L)'
;MFGVSRETIDNWQRDGLPVAKRGGPGVPSEYDAPACIRWMVARELRKVREESPADRLNRVKADAIEMDLAERRGQLIPTDAIEPKLRAAMISAREAFLADRNRIAREGAGKGIDELEQLLEEAFTVFLARMSRWADVDDDEEESI
;
A
#
# COMPACT_ATOMS: atom_id res chain seq x y z
N MET A 1 47.53 5.35 -16.78
CA MET A 1 46.80 6.14 -15.76
C MET A 1 45.38 5.59 -15.50
N PHE A 2 44.55 5.29 -16.51
CA PHE A 2 43.14 4.92 -16.27
C PHE A 2 42.74 3.46 -16.55
N GLY A 3 43.64 2.62 -17.09
CA GLY A 3 43.35 1.19 -17.29
C GLY A 3 42.21 0.85 -18.27
N VAL A 4 41.74 1.82 -19.06
CA VAL A 4 40.60 1.70 -19.99
C VAL A 4 41.02 1.92 -21.44
N SER A 5 40.15 1.54 -22.38
CA SER A 5 40.38 1.75 -23.81
C SER A 5 40.47 3.23 -24.17
N ARG A 6 41.18 3.54 -25.26
CA ARG A 6 41.27 4.91 -25.80
C ARG A 6 39.90 5.49 -26.13
N GLU A 7 39.01 4.68 -26.70
CA GLU A 7 37.64 5.06 -27.01
C GLU A 7 36.86 5.50 -25.76
N THR A 8 37.07 4.83 -24.63
CA THR A 8 36.45 5.20 -23.35
C THR A 8 36.94 6.56 -22.87
N ILE A 9 38.23 6.83 -23.03
CA ILE A 9 38.84 8.12 -22.68
C ILE A 9 38.32 9.23 -23.60
N ASP A 10 38.19 8.96 -24.90
CA ASP A 10 37.66 9.93 -25.87
C ASP A 10 36.18 10.27 -25.57
N ASN A 11 35.39 9.27 -25.16
CA ASN A 11 34.02 9.49 -24.68
C ASN A 11 34.00 10.33 -23.41
N TRP A 12 34.86 10.03 -22.42
CA TRP A 12 34.96 10.85 -21.21
C TRP A 12 35.39 12.29 -21.49
N GLN A 13 36.28 12.52 -22.46
CA GLN A 13 36.62 13.88 -22.89
C GLN A 13 35.41 14.62 -23.48
N ARG A 14 34.54 13.95 -24.24
CA ARG A 14 33.28 14.54 -24.74
C ARG A 14 32.32 14.85 -23.59
N ASP A 15 32.30 13.99 -22.56
CA ASP A 15 31.51 14.14 -21.34
C ASP A 15 32.10 15.18 -20.35
N GLY A 16 33.21 15.84 -20.70
CA GLY A 16 33.81 16.93 -19.93
C GLY A 16 34.95 16.54 -18.99
N LEU A 17 35.63 15.41 -19.22
CA LEU A 17 36.86 15.05 -18.50
C LEU A 17 37.92 16.17 -18.66
N PRO A 18 38.52 16.67 -17.57
CA PRO A 18 39.56 17.69 -17.64
C PRO A 18 40.79 17.22 -18.43
N VAL A 19 41.20 18.00 -19.43
CA VAL A 19 42.41 17.77 -20.23
C VAL A 19 43.36 18.94 -19.99
N ALA A 20 44.57 18.66 -19.48
CA ALA A 20 45.56 19.69 -19.18
C ALA A 20 46.20 20.26 -20.46
N LYS A 21 46.50 19.37 -21.42
CA LYS A 21 46.97 19.75 -22.75
C LYS A 21 46.43 18.78 -23.79
N ARG A 22 45.64 19.29 -24.74
CA ARG A 22 45.08 18.47 -25.81
C ARG A 22 46.17 18.15 -26.83
N GLY A 23 46.40 16.86 -27.06
CA GLY A 23 47.28 16.37 -28.11
C GLY A 23 46.64 16.46 -29.50
N GLY A 24 47.46 16.58 -30.54
CA GLY A 24 47.05 16.55 -31.95
C GLY A 24 47.09 15.14 -32.57
N PRO A 25 46.91 15.02 -33.90
CA PRO A 25 47.06 13.74 -34.59
C PRO A 25 48.42 13.09 -34.30
N GLY A 26 48.42 11.89 -33.72
CA GLY A 26 49.63 11.16 -33.33
C GLY A 26 50.30 11.64 -32.03
N VAL A 27 49.81 12.69 -31.38
CA VAL A 27 50.35 13.22 -30.12
C VAL A 27 49.38 12.90 -28.96
N PRO A 28 49.83 12.22 -27.89
CA PRO A 28 48.99 11.95 -26.72
C PRO A 28 48.54 13.24 -26.02
N SER A 29 47.33 13.23 -25.44
CA SER A 29 46.88 14.30 -24.56
C SER A 29 47.48 14.15 -23.16
N GLU A 30 47.78 15.26 -22.50
CA GLU A 30 48.26 15.31 -21.13
C GLU A 30 47.08 15.62 -20.18
N TYR A 31 47.10 14.98 -19.01
CA TYR A 31 46.00 15.04 -18.03
C TYR A 31 46.53 15.41 -16.65
N ASP A 32 45.77 16.23 -15.93
CA ASP A 32 45.98 16.51 -14.52
C ASP A 32 45.28 15.42 -13.68
N ALA A 33 46.06 14.59 -12.98
CA ALA A 33 45.52 13.44 -12.26
C ALA A 33 44.51 13.83 -11.18
N PRO A 34 44.77 14.83 -10.30
CA PRO A 34 43.81 15.29 -9.31
C PRO A 34 42.50 15.81 -9.92
N ALA A 35 42.54 16.58 -11.01
CA ALA A 35 41.32 17.05 -11.68
C ALA A 35 40.50 15.89 -12.29
N CYS A 36 41.16 14.91 -12.90
CA CYS A 36 40.50 13.73 -13.46
C CYS A 36 39.83 12.89 -12.36
N ILE A 37 40.51 12.67 -11.23
CA ILE A 37 39.96 11.93 -10.09
C ILE A 37 38.71 12.64 -9.53
N ARG A 38 38.77 13.98 -9.34
CA ARG A 38 37.61 14.75 -8.87
C ARG A 38 36.42 14.64 -9.83
N TRP A 39 36.67 14.70 -11.13
CA TRP A 39 35.63 14.53 -12.14
C TRP A 39 35.02 13.11 -12.11
N MET A 40 35.85 12.07 -11.98
CA MET A 40 35.38 10.69 -11.85
C MET A 40 34.51 10.49 -10.61
N VAL A 41 34.95 10.99 -9.46
CA VAL A 41 34.18 10.92 -8.21
C VAL A 41 32.84 11.66 -8.37
N ALA A 42 32.84 12.87 -8.93
CA ALA A 42 31.61 13.62 -9.16
C ALA A 42 30.65 12.91 -10.13
N ARG A 43 31.19 12.26 -11.18
CA ARG A 43 30.41 11.49 -12.14
C ARG A 43 29.76 10.26 -11.50
N GLU A 44 30.48 9.49 -10.69
CA GLU A 44 29.90 8.34 -10.00
C GLU A 44 28.88 8.76 -8.93
N LEU A 45 29.13 9.87 -8.22
CA LEU A 45 28.16 10.43 -7.27
C LEU A 45 26.85 10.89 -7.95
N ARG A 46 26.91 11.39 -9.19
CA ARG A 46 25.70 11.75 -9.95
C ARG A 46 24.84 10.53 -10.28
N LYS A 47 25.45 9.42 -10.70
CA LYS A 47 24.73 8.17 -10.99
C LYS A 47 23.98 7.59 -9.79
N VAL A 48 24.52 7.79 -8.58
CA VAL A 48 23.90 7.30 -7.34
C VAL A 48 22.79 8.24 -6.85
N ARG A 49 22.84 9.53 -7.21
CA ARG A 49 21.87 10.54 -6.74
C ARG A 49 20.60 10.62 -7.59
N GLU A 50 20.67 10.20 -8.84
CA GLU A 50 19.49 10.15 -9.71
C GLU A 50 18.84 8.77 -9.61
N GLU A 51 17.63 8.72 -9.05
CA GLU A 51 16.82 7.50 -9.06
C GLU A 51 16.57 7.11 -10.52
N SER A 52 17.04 5.92 -10.91
CA SER A 52 16.80 5.44 -12.27
C SER A 52 15.31 5.06 -12.45
N PRO A 53 14.78 5.07 -13.69
CA PRO A 53 13.44 4.55 -13.95
C PRO A 53 13.25 3.10 -13.47
N ALA A 54 14.32 2.29 -13.48
CA ALA A 54 14.30 0.93 -12.97
C ALA A 54 14.19 0.89 -11.44
N ASP A 55 14.93 1.74 -10.73
CA ASP A 55 14.84 1.84 -9.26
C ASP A 55 13.43 2.28 -8.83
N ARG A 56 12.88 3.29 -9.53
CA ARG A 56 11.51 3.75 -9.29
C ARG A 56 10.48 2.65 -9.50
N LEU A 57 10.61 1.87 -10.58
CA LEU A 57 9.72 0.75 -10.86
C LEU A 57 9.84 -0.35 -9.79
N ASN A 58 11.07 -0.67 -9.36
CA ASN A 58 11.32 -1.66 -8.34
C ASN A 58 10.71 -1.25 -6.99
N ARG A 59 10.79 0.02 -6.62
CA ARG A 59 10.12 0.54 -5.41
C ARG A 59 8.61 0.34 -5.49
N VAL A 60 7.95 0.79 -6.56
CA VAL A 60 6.49 0.66 -6.70
C VAL A 60 6.05 -0.81 -6.68
N LYS A 61 6.85 -1.71 -7.27
CA LYS A 61 6.60 -3.16 -7.20
C LYS A 61 6.73 -3.70 -5.78
N ALA A 62 7.76 -3.26 -5.03
CA ALA A 62 7.93 -3.65 -3.63
C ALA A 62 6.73 -3.18 -2.80
N ASP A 63 6.32 -1.92 -2.95
CA ASP A 63 5.16 -1.35 -2.25
C ASP A 63 3.88 -2.17 -2.52
N ALA A 64 3.64 -2.54 -3.79
CA ALA A 64 2.48 -3.36 -4.16
C ALA A 64 2.49 -4.75 -3.50
N ILE A 65 3.67 -5.38 -3.42
CA ILE A 65 3.83 -6.68 -2.75
C ILE A 65 3.60 -6.52 -1.24
N GLU A 66 4.11 -5.46 -0.62
CA GLU A 66 3.88 -5.20 0.80
C GLU A 66 2.40 -5.01 1.13
N MET A 67 1.66 -4.28 0.27
CA MET A 67 0.22 -4.10 0.43
C MET A 67 -0.55 -5.43 0.29
N ASP A 68 -0.23 -6.25 -0.72
CA ASP A 68 -0.85 -7.59 -0.89
C ASP A 68 -0.56 -8.51 0.30
N LEU A 69 0.67 -8.50 0.81
CA LEU A 69 1.04 -9.27 2.00
C LEU A 69 0.28 -8.79 3.25
N ALA A 70 0.07 -7.48 3.39
CA ALA A 70 -0.67 -6.92 4.51
C ALA A 70 -2.17 -7.24 4.41
N GLU A 71 -2.75 -7.26 3.21
CA GLU A 71 -4.12 -7.72 2.97
C GLU A 71 -4.29 -9.20 3.32
N ARG A 72 -3.41 -10.07 2.82
CA ARG A 72 -3.41 -11.51 3.15
C ARG A 72 -3.23 -11.81 4.65
N ARG A 73 -2.59 -10.91 5.39
CA ARG A 73 -2.42 -11.01 6.85
C ARG A 73 -3.61 -10.43 7.63
N GLY A 74 -4.64 -9.93 6.95
CA GLY A 74 -5.80 -9.28 7.57
C GLY A 74 -5.48 -7.91 8.19
N GLN A 75 -4.37 -7.28 7.81
CA GLN A 75 -3.96 -5.96 8.31
C GLN A 75 -4.50 -4.81 7.46
N LEU A 76 -4.83 -5.09 6.20
CA LEU A 76 -5.47 -4.18 5.27
C LEU A 76 -6.72 -4.83 4.69
N ILE A 77 -7.72 -4.01 4.40
CA ILE A 77 -8.90 -4.40 3.63
C ILE A 77 -9.11 -3.39 2.51
N PRO A 78 -9.57 -3.82 1.32
CA PRO A 78 -9.98 -2.91 0.27
C PRO A 78 -11.12 -2.01 0.75
N THR A 79 -11.02 -0.70 0.51
CA THR A 79 -12.03 0.27 0.96
C THR A 79 -13.40 0.00 0.34
N ASP A 80 -13.43 -0.46 -0.91
CA ASP A 80 -14.64 -0.85 -1.64
C ASP A 80 -15.31 -2.11 -1.08
N ALA A 81 -14.60 -2.94 -0.32
CA ALA A 81 -15.17 -4.06 0.40
C ALA A 81 -15.95 -3.63 1.66
N ILE A 82 -15.70 -2.42 2.20
CA ILE A 82 -16.32 -1.95 3.45
C ILE A 82 -17.78 -1.52 3.24
N GLU A 83 -18.04 -0.70 2.21
CA GLU A 83 -19.36 -0.09 2.01
C GLU A 83 -20.48 -1.13 1.84
N PRO A 84 -20.34 -2.18 0.98
CA PRO A 84 -21.38 -3.17 0.79
C PRO A 84 -21.70 -3.93 2.07
N LYS A 85 -20.67 -4.32 2.82
CA LYS A 85 -20.81 -5.04 4.09
C LYS A 85 -21.54 -4.18 5.11
N LEU A 86 -21.06 -2.94 5.34
CA LEU A 86 -21.70 -2.03 6.30
C LEU A 86 -23.15 -1.71 5.90
N ARG A 87 -23.42 -1.50 4.61
CA ARG A 87 -24.78 -1.28 4.10
C ARG A 87 -25.69 -2.47 4.41
N ALA A 88 -25.23 -3.70 4.17
CA ALA A 88 -26.00 -4.91 4.46
C ALA A 88 -26.30 -5.04 5.96
N ALA A 89 -25.30 -4.81 6.82
CA ALA A 89 -25.47 -4.81 8.27
C ALA A 89 -26.52 -3.79 8.74
N MET A 90 -26.46 -2.57 8.22
CA MET A 90 -27.42 -1.51 8.57
C MET A 90 -28.84 -1.82 8.08
N ILE A 91 -29.00 -2.43 6.90
CA ILE A 91 -30.31 -2.89 6.40
C ILE A 91 -30.88 -3.98 7.30
N SER A 92 -30.07 -5.00 7.62
CA SER A 92 -30.47 -6.10 8.51
C SER A 92 -30.87 -5.57 9.89
N ALA A 93 -30.12 -4.61 10.44
CA ALA A 93 -30.46 -3.97 11.70
C ALA A 93 -31.79 -3.22 11.66
N ARG A 94 -32.03 -2.44 10.60
CA ARG A 94 -33.30 -1.74 10.39
C ARG A 94 -34.47 -2.71 10.37
N GLU A 95 -34.33 -3.82 9.66
CA GLU A 95 -35.39 -4.83 9.53
C GLU A 95 -35.70 -5.53 10.85
N ALA A 96 -34.66 -5.89 11.62
CA ALA A 96 -34.83 -6.47 12.95
C ALA A 96 -35.61 -5.53 13.88
N PHE A 97 -35.24 -4.25 13.96
CA PHE A 97 -35.95 -3.29 14.81
C PHE A 97 -37.42 -3.08 14.39
N LEU A 98 -37.70 -3.03 13.09
CA LEU A 98 -39.08 -2.90 12.61
C LEU A 98 -39.93 -4.15 12.91
N ALA A 99 -39.33 -5.33 12.87
CA ALA A 99 -39.99 -6.58 13.23
C ALA A 99 -40.28 -6.62 14.75
N ASP A 100 -39.30 -6.30 15.58
CA ASP A 100 -39.44 -6.28 17.04
C ASP A 100 -40.43 -5.22 17.52
N ARG A 101 -40.52 -4.06 16.85
CA ARG A 101 -41.51 -3.03 17.17
C ARG A 101 -42.93 -3.61 17.21
N ASN A 102 -43.30 -4.37 16.19
CA ASN A 102 -44.65 -4.94 16.11
C ASN A 102 -44.87 -6.02 17.18
N ARG A 103 -43.83 -6.82 17.46
CA ARG A 103 -43.85 -7.86 18.50
C ARG A 103 -44.03 -7.24 19.88
N ILE A 104 -43.19 -6.27 20.24
CA ILE A 104 -43.22 -5.56 21.52
C ILE A 104 -44.54 -4.81 21.71
N ALA A 105 -45.07 -4.16 20.67
CA ALA A 105 -46.36 -3.49 20.78
C ALA A 105 -47.52 -4.46 21.10
N ARG A 106 -47.48 -5.67 20.52
CA ARG A 106 -48.49 -6.71 20.75
C ARG A 106 -48.34 -7.37 22.13
N GLU A 107 -47.13 -7.76 22.49
CA GLU A 107 -46.83 -8.49 23.74
C GLU A 107 -46.78 -7.56 24.96
N GLY A 108 -46.44 -6.29 24.74
CA GLY A 108 -46.39 -5.22 25.74
C GLY A 108 -47.74 -4.61 26.09
N ALA A 109 -48.80 -4.90 25.34
CA ALA A 109 -50.12 -4.33 25.60
C ALA A 109 -50.65 -4.78 26.97
N GLY A 110 -50.82 -3.82 27.89
CA GLY A 110 -51.30 -4.07 29.25
C GLY A 110 -50.22 -4.54 30.25
N LYS A 111 -48.95 -4.59 29.85
CA LYS A 111 -47.83 -4.91 30.73
C LYS A 111 -47.35 -3.71 31.55
N GLY A 112 -46.78 -3.99 32.71
CA GLY A 112 -46.08 -2.99 33.54
C GLY A 112 -44.73 -2.58 32.94
N ILE A 113 -44.12 -1.53 33.50
CA ILE A 113 -42.81 -1.00 33.03
C ILE A 113 -41.73 -2.09 33.10
N ASP A 114 -41.61 -2.80 34.21
CA ASP A 114 -40.59 -3.85 34.40
C ASP A 114 -40.69 -4.97 33.34
N GLU A 115 -41.91 -5.38 32.99
CA GLU A 115 -42.12 -6.41 31.96
C GLU A 115 -41.84 -5.89 30.54
N LEU A 116 -42.05 -4.59 30.29
CA LEU A 116 -41.69 -3.95 29.02
C LEU A 116 -40.17 -3.82 28.88
N GLU A 117 -39.48 -3.47 29.97
CA GLU A 117 -38.01 -3.43 30.01
C GLU A 117 -37.43 -4.81 29.72
N GLN A 118 -38.00 -5.88 30.29
CA GLN A 118 -37.57 -7.25 30.01
C GLN A 118 -37.79 -7.66 28.54
N LEU A 119 -38.93 -7.29 27.94
CA LEU A 119 -39.20 -7.52 26.51
C LEU A 119 -38.20 -6.80 25.60
N LEU A 120 -37.81 -5.58 25.95
CA LEU A 120 -36.82 -4.78 25.23
C LEU A 120 -35.41 -5.38 25.38
N GLU A 121 -35.04 -5.77 26.59
CA GLU A 121 -33.75 -6.40 26.88
C GLU A 121 -33.58 -7.70 26.10
N GLU A 122 -34.60 -8.55 26.06
CA GLU A 122 -34.61 -9.77 25.24
C GLU A 122 -34.43 -9.45 23.74
N ALA A 123 -35.18 -8.47 23.23
CA ALA A 123 -35.09 -8.06 21.83
C ALA A 123 -33.68 -7.58 21.46
N PHE A 124 -33.11 -6.71 22.29
CA PHE A 124 -31.77 -6.16 22.06
C PHE A 124 -30.68 -7.21 22.22
N THR A 125 -30.81 -8.13 23.19
CA THR A 125 -29.84 -9.22 23.37
C THR A 125 -29.79 -10.12 22.15
N VAL A 126 -30.96 -10.51 21.61
CA VAL A 126 -31.04 -11.32 20.38
C VAL A 126 -30.46 -10.57 19.19
N PHE A 127 -30.80 -9.29 19.04
CA PHE A 127 -30.26 -8.45 17.97
C PHE A 127 -28.73 -8.33 18.03
N LEU A 128 -28.17 -8.01 19.21
CA LEU A 128 -26.73 -7.87 19.41
C LEU A 128 -25.98 -9.18 19.18
N ALA A 129 -26.54 -10.31 19.63
CA ALA A 129 -25.97 -11.64 19.37
C ALA A 129 -25.98 -12.02 17.88
N ARG A 130 -26.98 -11.55 17.12
CA ARG A 130 -27.01 -11.72 15.66
C ARG A 130 -25.96 -10.83 14.98
N MET A 131 -25.83 -9.58 15.42
CA MET A 131 -24.83 -8.64 14.88
C MET A 131 -23.39 -9.08 15.17
N SER A 132 -23.12 -9.71 16.31
CA SER A 132 -21.77 -10.19 16.64
C SER A 132 -21.33 -11.37 15.78
N ARG A 133 -22.27 -12.23 15.36
CA ARG A 133 -22.01 -13.37 14.45
C ARG A 133 -21.89 -12.98 12.98
N TRP A 134 -22.16 -11.72 12.64
CA TRP A 134 -22.06 -11.26 11.25
C TRP A 134 -20.62 -11.28 10.71
N ALA A 135 -19.61 -11.32 11.60
CA ALA A 135 -18.22 -11.52 11.21
C ALA A 135 -17.94 -12.94 10.65
N ASP A 136 -18.73 -13.95 11.02
CA ASP A 136 -18.48 -15.36 10.67
C ASP A 136 -19.11 -15.77 9.32
N VAL A 137 -19.87 -14.88 8.66
CA VAL A 137 -20.64 -15.23 7.44
C VAL A 137 -19.77 -15.24 6.18
N ASP A 138 -18.59 -14.61 6.21
CA ASP A 138 -17.69 -14.52 5.04
C ASP A 138 -16.56 -15.56 5.04
N ASP A 139 -16.25 -16.24 6.15
CA ASP A 139 -15.17 -17.25 6.19
C ASP A 139 -15.57 -18.58 5.53
N ASP A 140 -16.86 -18.86 5.37
CA ASP A 140 -17.37 -20.11 4.79
C ASP A 140 -17.38 -20.12 3.23
N GLU A 141 -17.18 -18.97 2.57
CA GLU A 141 -17.17 -18.90 1.09
C GLU A 141 -15.77 -19.12 0.46
N GLU A 142 -14.67 -19.02 1.22
CA GLU A 142 -13.32 -19.23 0.68
C GLU A 142 -12.81 -20.69 0.75
N GLU A 143 -13.49 -21.61 1.44
CA GLU A 143 -13.08 -23.02 1.54
C GLU A 143 -13.60 -23.94 0.41
N SER A 144 -14.29 -23.39 -0.61
CA SER A 144 -14.86 -24.16 -1.72
C SER A 144 -14.29 -23.79 -3.11
N ILE A 145 -12.96 -23.81 -3.30
CA ILE A 145 -12.34 -23.88 -4.65
C ILE A 145 -11.13 -24.82 -4.65
#